data_AF-A0A811TH02-F1
#
_entry.id   AF-A0A811TH02-F1
#
_cell.length_a   1.000
_cell.length_b   1.000
_cell.length_c   1.000
_cell.angle_alpha   90.00
_cell.angle_beta   90.00
_cell.angle_gamma   90.00
#
_symmetry.space_group_name_H-M   'P 1'
#
loop_
_entity.id
_entity.type
_entity.pdbx_description
1 polymer ?
#
loop_
_entity_poly.entity_id
_entity_poly.type
_entity_poly.pdbx_seq_one_letter_code
_entity_poly.pdbx_strand_id
1 'polypeptide(L)'
;MKLIMNPEEFDRLILATNSETDQLHFVKKYFFHGTPYIFQDRESEYFEFRNRVANNFGIGFHEVFIVGSAKFGFSYLKKTTFDYDSDIDVVIVNERLFEDYYGKICDYQYQLDRMYESMDLKETRTYSEFLTLTPHQLGNMFNPSFSSRSITFFGTSVIML
;
A
#
# COMPACT_ATOMS: atom_id res chain seq x y z
N MET A 1 12.73 9.33 22.07
CA MET A 1 13.53 10.07 21.07
C MET A 1 12.68 10.17 19.81
N LYS A 2 12.10 11.35 19.53
CA LYS A 2 11.15 11.58 18.43
C LYS A 2 11.93 11.69 17.11
N LEU A 3 11.89 10.64 16.29
CA LEU A 3 12.33 10.72 14.89
C LEU A 3 11.14 11.18 14.05
N ILE A 4 10.89 12.49 14.04
CA ILE A 4 10.08 13.07 12.97
C ILE A 4 11.04 13.24 11.80
N MET A 5 11.08 12.23 10.94
CA MET A 5 11.81 12.30 9.67
C MET A 5 11.21 13.43 8.85
N ASN A 6 12.05 14.31 8.30
CA ASN A 6 11.59 15.35 7.38
C ASN A 6 11.76 14.88 5.91
N PRO A 7 11.12 15.56 4.94
CA PRO A 7 11.17 15.13 3.54
C PRO A 7 12.60 15.03 2.97
N GLU A 8 13.48 15.94 3.34
CA GLU A 8 14.87 15.99 2.86
C GLU A 8 15.72 14.85 3.45
N GLU A 9 15.47 14.47 4.70
CA GLU A 9 16.09 13.31 5.34
C GLU A 9 15.57 12.01 4.73
N PHE A 10 14.26 11.91 4.44
CA PHE A 10 13.68 10.77 3.74
C PHE A 10 14.37 10.56 2.38
N ASP A 11 14.48 11.63 1.58
CA ASP A 11 15.11 11.58 0.26
C ASP A 11 16.59 11.20 0.35
N ARG A 12 17.32 11.72 1.34
CA ARG A 12 18.72 11.31 1.57
C ARG A 12 18.84 9.85 1.95
N LEU A 13 17.96 9.34 2.81
CA LEU A 13 18.01 7.96 3.27
C LEU A 13 17.65 6.97 2.17
N ILE A 14 16.62 7.28 1.35
CA ILE A 14 16.23 6.39 0.25
C ILE A 14 17.29 6.37 -0.86
N LEU A 15 17.89 7.52 -1.20
CA LEU A 15 19.00 7.59 -2.17
C LEU A 15 20.27 6.89 -1.69
N ALA A 16 20.45 6.72 -0.37
CA ALA A 16 21.57 5.98 0.19
C ALA A 16 21.36 4.45 0.17
N THR A 17 20.17 3.96 -0.16
CA THR A 17 19.92 2.51 -0.30
C THR A 17 20.44 2.00 -1.63
N ASN A 18 21.47 1.15 -1.61
CA ASN A 18 22.18 0.71 -2.82
C ASN A 18 21.92 -0.78 -3.16
N SER A 19 21.24 -1.52 -2.29
CA SER A 19 20.93 -2.93 -2.47
C SER A 19 19.48 -3.25 -2.12
N GLU A 20 18.95 -4.35 -2.65
CA GLU A 20 17.62 -4.86 -2.29
C GLU A 20 17.48 -5.07 -0.78
N THR A 21 18.53 -5.55 -0.12
CA THR A 21 18.56 -5.74 1.33
C THR A 21 18.43 -4.41 2.07
N ASP A 22 19.13 -3.37 1.63
CA ASP A 22 19.05 -2.03 2.23
C ASP A 22 17.67 -1.40 2.02
N GLN A 23 17.11 -1.58 0.83
CA GLN A 23 15.75 -1.13 0.52
C GLN A 23 14.73 -1.85 1.42
N LEU A 24 14.80 -3.18 1.52
CA LEU A 24 13.92 -3.96 2.38
C LEU A 24 14.03 -3.52 3.85
N HIS A 25 15.26 -3.28 4.33
CA HIS A 25 15.49 -2.79 5.68
C HIS A 25 14.91 -1.39 5.89
N PHE A 26 15.11 -0.47 4.94
CA PHE A 26 14.51 0.87 4.96
C PHE A 26 12.99 0.77 5.07
N VAL A 27 12.36 -0.05 4.25
CA VAL A 27 10.91 -0.15 4.25
C VAL A 27 10.39 -0.76 5.55
N LYS A 28 10.96 -1.86 6.04
CA LYS A 28 10.59 -2.43 7.35
C LYS A 28 10.70 -1.39 8.46
N LYS A 29 11.82 -0.66 8.51
CA LYS A 29 12.10 0.32 9.56
C LYS A 29 11.16 1.53 9.54
N TYR A 30 10.85 2.07 8.36
CA TYR A 30 10.17 3.36 8.26
C TYR A 30 8.69 3.26 7.87
N PHE A 31 8.29 2.24 7.11
CA PHE A 31 6.89 2.06 6.71
C PHE A 31 6.11 1.29 7.77
N PHE A 32 6.67 0.19 8.28
CA PHE A 32 5.92 -0.75 9.12
C PHE A 32 6.18 -0.61 10.62
N HIS A 33 7.38 -0.18 11.00
CA HIS A 33 7.70 0.03 12.40
C HIS A 33 7.33 1.42 12.92
N GLY A 34 7.01 1.49 14.21
CA GLY A 34 6.74 2.72 14.94
C GLY A 34 5.30 3.25 14.79
N THR A 35 4.96 4.20 15.65
CA THR A 35 3.65 4.87 15.67
C THR A 35 3.55 5.87 14.50
N PRO A 36 2.48 5.81 13.68
CA PRO A 36 2.23 6.79 12.62
C PRO A 36 2.17 8.22 13.14
N TYR A 37 2.59 9.19 12.33
CA TYR A 37 2.55 10.62 12.64
C TYR A 37 1.17 11.06 13.19
N ILE A 38 0.09 10.61 12.55
CA ILE A 38 -1.27 10.96 12.97
C ILE A 38 -1.61 10.47 14.40
N PHE A 39 -0.98 9.39 14.87
CA PHE A 39 -1.20 8.82 16.21
C PHE A 39 -0.04 9.08 17.18
N GLN A 40 0.80 10.08 16.92
CA GLN A 40 1.88 10.44 17.84
C GLN A 40 1.34 10.72 19.24
N ASP A 41 2.01 10.15 20.24
CA ASP A 41 1.63 10.21 21.66
C ASP A 41 0.21 9.62 21.95
N ARG A 42 -0.35 8.85 21.00
CA ARG A 42 -1.69 8.22 21.04
C ARG A 42 -1.63 6.76 20.57
N GLU A 43 -0.65 6.01 21.06
CA GLU A 43 -0.42 4.60 20.69
C GLU A 43 -1.62 3.69 20.93
N SER A 44 -2.38 3.96 22.00
CA SER A 44 -3.60 3.21 22.33
C SER A 44 -4.65 3.38 21.23
N GLU A 45 -4.83 4.59 20.70
CA GLU A 45 -5.77 4.84 19.59
C GLU A 45 -5.30 4.16 18.30
N TYR A 46 -3.98 4.10 18.06
CA TYR A 46 -3.44 3.37 16.92
C TYR A 46 -3.67 1.86 17.01
N PHE A 47 -3.58 1.29 18.22
CA PHE A 47 -3.95 -0.10 18.45
C PHE A 47 -5.42 -0.33 18.14
N GLU A 48 -6.33 0.49 18.69
CA GLU A 48 -7.77 0.35 18.46
C GLU A 48 -8.15 0.54 16.99
N PHE A 49 -7.52 1.49 16.30
CA PHE A 49 -7.70 1.69 14.86
C PHE A 49 -7.39 0.41 14.08
N ARG A 50 -6.21 -0.18 14.30
CA ARG A 50 -5.80 -1.42 13.62
C ARG A 50 -6.72 -2.57 13.98
N ASN A 51 -7.12 -2.68 15.24
CA ASN A 51 -8.01 -3.73 15.72
C ASN A 51 -9.39 -3.67 15.03
N ARG A 52 -9.96 -2.46 14.88
CA ARG A 52 -11.23 -2.25 14.17
C ARG A 52 -11.16 -2.67 12.71
N VAL A 53 -10.10 -2.28 11.99
CA VAL A 53 -9.91 -2.67 10.59
C VAL A 53 -9.73 -4.18 10.49
N ALA A 54 -8.87 -4.76 11.33
CA ALA A 54 -8.57 -6.18 11.33
C ALA A 54 -9.81 -7.06 11.58
N ASN A 55 -10.68 -6.65 12.51
CA ASN A 55 -11.94 -7.34 12.78
C ASN A 55 -12.89 -7.35 11.57
N ASN A 56 -12.92 -6.29 10.77
CA ASN A 56 -13.76 -6.24 9.56
C ASN A 56 -13.32 -7.24 8.49
N PHE A 57 -12.02 -7.57 8.43
CA PHE A 57 -11.46 -8.49 7.44
C PHE A 57 -11.17 -9.90 8.01
N GLY A 58 -11.32 -10.09 9.32
CA GLY A 58 -10.99 -11.36 9.99
C GLY A 58 -9.50 -11.69 9.92
N ILE A 59 -8.65 -10.70 10.19
CA ILE A 59 -7.18 -10.80 10.18
C ILE A 59 -6.58 -10.32 11.51
N GLY A 60 -5.27 -10.44 11.68
CA GLY A 60 -4.56 -9.89 12.83
C GLY A 60 -4.35 -8.37 12.72
N PHE A 61 -4.46 -7.63 13.84
CA PHE A 61 -4.18 -6.18 13.85
C PHE A 61 -2.74 -5.82 13.44
N HIS A 62 -1.79 -6.76 13.58
CA HIS A 62 -0.40 -6.59 13.17
C HIS A 62 -0.20 -6.69 11.64
N GLU A 63 -1.25 -7.07 10.92
CA GLU A 63 -1.30 -7.12 9.45
C GLU A 63 -1.88 -5.82 8.86
N VAL A 64 -2.26 -4.87 9.72
CA VAL A 64 -2.81 -3.56 9.34
C VAL A 64 -1.80 -2.46 9.64
N PHE A 65 -1.47 -1.67 8.62
CA PHE A 65 -0.48 -0.59 8.71
C PHE A 65 -1.05 0.71 8.14
N ILE A 66 -0.68 1.84 8.75
CA ILE A 66 -0.87 3.16 8.14
C ILE A 66 0.42 3.53 7.41
N VAL A 67 0.28 3.92 6.16
CA VAL A 67 1.38 4.36 5.29
C VAL A 67 1.11 5.78 4.78
N GLY A 68 1.87 6.23 3.78
CA GLY A 68 1.62 7.52 3.15
C GLY A 68 1.87 8.70 4.09
N SER A 69 1.17 9.81 3.82
CA SER A 69 1.37 11.06 4.55
C SER A 69 0.96 10.97 6.02
N ALA A 70 -0.05 10.17 6.37
CA ALA A 70 -0.46 9.94 7.76
C ALA A 70 0.61 9.20 8.59
N LYS A 71 1.49 8.42 7.94
CA LYS A 71 2.63 7.75 8.57
C LYS A 71 3.78 8.71 8.86
N PHE A 72 4.16 9.52 7.88
CA PHE A 72 5.37 10.35 7.94
C PHE A 72 5.13 11.78 8.39
N GLY A 73 3.89 12.27 8.33
CA GLY A 73 3.56 13.69 8.51
C GLY A 73 3.72 14.52 7.24
N PHE A 74 4.07 13.89 6.11
CA PHE A 74 4.18 14.51 4.80
C PHE A 74 4.03 13.46 3.70
N SER A 75 3.56 13.87 2.52
CA SER A 75 3.55 13.02 1.33
C SER A 75 4.94 12.98 0.70
N TYR A 76 5.59 11.81 0.65
CA TYR A 76 6.87 11.65 -0.05
C TYR A 76 6.72 11.77 -1.58
N LEU A 77 5.52 11.60 -2.13
CA LEU A 77 5.23 11.78 -3.57
C LEU A 77 4.90 13.24 -3.91
N LYS A 78 3.97 13.86 -3.18
CA LYS A 78 3.52 15.24 -3.46
C LYS A 78 4.41 16.31 -2.81
N LYS A 79 5.27 15.92 -1.86
CA LYS A 79 6.11 16.79 -1.03
C LYS A 79 5.30 17.84 -0.23
N THR A 80 4.05 17.51 0.10
CA THR A 80 3.14 18.34 0.90
C THR A 80 3.06 17.84 2.34
N THR A 81 2.81 18.74 3.29
CA THR A 81 2.57 18.40 4.70
C THR A 81 1.25 17.64 4.86
N PHE A 82 1.18 16.75 5.85
CA PHE A 82 -0.08 16.13 6.26
C PHE A 82 -0.94 17.12 7.05
N ASP A 83 -2.21 17.24 6.69
CA ASP A 83 -3.19 18.12 7.32
C ASP A 83 -4.54 17.42 7.49
N TYR A 84 -5.57 18.16 7.93
CA TYR A 84 -6.91 17.60 8.17
C TYR A 84 -7.66 17.21 6.91
N ASP A 85 -7.25 17.72 5.75
CA ASP A 85 -7.84 17.38 4.44
C ASP A 85 -7.09 16.20 3.78
N SER A 86 -6.03 15.70 4.41
CA SER A 86 -5.23 14.59 3.91
C SER A 86 -5.87 13.24 4.21
N ASP A 87 -5.91 12.38 3.19
CA ASP A 87 -6.38 11.00 3.32
C ASP A 87 -5.47 10.15 4.24
N ILE A 88 -6.05 9.10 4.83
CA ILE A 88 -5.31 8.09 5.61
C ILE A 88 -5.17 6.83 4.77
N ASP A 89 -3.96 6.58 4.28
CA ASP A 89 -3.64 5.38 3.52
C ASP A 89 -3.42 4.18 4.45
N VAL A 90 -4.18 3.11 4.25
CA VAL A 90 -4.10 1.87 5.02
C VAL A 90 -3.67 0.71 4.12
N VAL A 91 -2.66 -0.04 4.57
CA VAL A 91 -2.19 -1.26 3.90
C VAL A 91 -2.51 -2.46 4.76
N ILE A 92 -3.07 -3.50 4.13
CA ILE A 92 -3.31 -4.81 4.73
C ILE A 92 -2.35 -5.80 4.09
N VAL A 93 -1.54 -6.47 4.91
CA VAL A 93 -0.58 -7.49 4.48
C VAL A 93 -1.01 -8.84 5.04
N ASN A 94 -1.87 -9.54 4.31
CA ASN A 94 -2.38 -10.86 4.70
C ASN A 94 -2.43 -11.78 3.47
N GLU A 95 -1.77 -12.93 3.57
CA GLU A 95 -1.66 -13.91 2.48
C GLU A 95 -3.01 -14.49 2.08
N ARG A 96 -3.83 -14.90 3.06
CA ARG A 96 -5.15 -15.49 2.80
C ARG A 96 -6.05 -14.53 2.02
N LEU A 97 -6.16 -13.28 2.47
CA LEU A 97 -6.96 -12.27 1.77
C LEU A 97 -6.41 -12.02 0.36
N PHE A 98 -5.10 -11.97 0.20
CA PHE A 98 -4.49 -11.82 -1.12
C PHE A 98 -4.97 -12.93 -2.06
N GLU A 99 -4.81 -14.19 -1.68
CA GLU A 99 -5.24 -15.33 -2.50
C GLU A 99 -6.76 -15.30 -2.77
N ASP A 100 -7.56 -14.99 -1.74
CA ASP A 100 -9.02 -14.93 -1.84
C ASP A 100 -9.48 -13.85 -2.85
N TYR A 101 -8.89 -12.65 -2.82
CA TYR A 101 -9.24 -11.57 -3.73
C TYR A 101 -8.63 -11.78 -5.12
N TYR A 102 -7.40 -12.29 -5.20
CA TYR A 102 -6.74 -12.59 -6.46
C TYR A 102 -7.53 -13.63 -7.26
N GLY A 103 -7.95 -14.72 -6.62
CA GLY A 103 -8.80 -15.73 -7.24
C GLY A 103 -10.10 -15.15 -7.82
N LYS A 104 -10.79 -14.28 -7.07
CA LYS A 104 -12.01 -13.60 -7.54
C LYS A 104 -11.75 -12.69 -8.75
N ILE A 105 -10.63 -11.98 -8.76
CA ILE A 105 -10.23 -11.13 -9.89
C ILE A 105 -9.95 -11.99 -11.13
N CYS A 106 -9.24 -13.11 -10.97
CA CYS A 106 -8.99 -14.06 -12.05
C CYS A 106 -10.28 -14.67 -12.60
N ASP A 107 -11.20 -15.09 -11.72
CA ASP A 107 -12.49 -15.64 -12.13
C ASP A 107 -13.33 -14.61 -12.90
N TYR A 108 -13.34 -13.35 -12.44
CA TYR A 108 -14.03 -12.26 -13.13
C TYR A 108 -13.42 -11.97 -14.50
N GLN A 109 -12.09 -11.89 -14.60
CA GLN A 109 -11.40 -11.72 -15.88
C GLN A 109 -11.76 -12.84 -16.86
N TYR A 110 -11.81 -14.08 -16.40
CA TYR A 110 -12.19 -15.22 -17.23
C TYR A 110 -13.63 -15.13 -17.74
N GLN A 111 -14.57 -14.64 -16.92
CA GLN A 111 -15.96 -14.44 -17.32
C GLN A 111 -16.11 -13.35 -18.38
N LEU A 112 -15.36 -12.26 -18.25
CA LEU A 112 -15.30 -11.18 -19.24
C LEU A 112 -14.75 -11.66 -20.59
N ASP A 113 -13.63 -12.40 -20.56
CA ASP A 113 -12.97 -12.88 -21.78
C ASP A 113 -13.86 -13.83 -22.60
N ARG A 114 -14.74 -14.58 -21.92
CA ARG A 114 -15.67 -15.51 -22.57
C ARG A 114 -17.05 -14.90 -22.87
N MET A 115 -17.21 -13.58 -22.71
CA MET A 115 -18.46 -12.85 -22.95
C MET A 115 -19.67 -13.36 -22.13
N TYR A 116 -19.43 -13.94 -20.95
CA TYR A 116 -20.52 -14.34 -20.06
C TYR A 116 -21.16 -13.16 -19.34
N GLU A 117 -20.42 -12.06 -19.20
CA GLU A 117 -20.89 -10.80 -18.65
C GLU A 117 -20.55 -9.65 -19.60
N SER A 118 -21.52 -8.76 -19.83
CA SER A 118 -21.29 -7.49 -20.54
C SER A 118 -21.08 -6.39 -19.50
N MET A 119 -19.87 -5.82 -19.45
CA MET A 119 -19.63 -4.62 -18.64
C MET A 119 -20.22 -3.38 -19.30
N ASP A 120 -20.73 -2.46 -18.48
CA ASP A 120 -20.97 -1.09 -18.92
C ASP A 120 -19.63 -0.39 -19.21
N LEU A 121 -19.66 0.68 -20.00
CA LEU A 121 -18.48 1.48 -20.36
C LEU A 121 -17.78 2.05 -19.11
N LYS A 122 -18.55 2.40 -18.07
CA LYS A 122 -17.99 2.91 -16.82
C LYS A 122 -17.24 1.83 -16.04
N GLU A 123 -17.80 0.62 -15.98
CA GLU A 123 -17.19 -0.53 -15.30
C GLU A 123 -15.92 -0.99 -16.02
N THR A 124 -15.97 -1.04 -17.36
CA THR A 124 -14.81 -1.33 -18.20
C THR A 124 -13.67 -0.37 -17.93
N ARG A 125 -13.98 0.93 -17.81
CA ARG A 125 -12.98 1.95 -17.50
C ARG A 125 -12.38 1.74 -16.11
N THR A 126 -13.20 1.62 -15.07
CA THR A 126 -12.72 1.40 -13.70
C THR A 126 -11.90 0.12 -13.58
N TYR A 127 -12.31 -0.96 -14.25
CA TYR A 127 -11.58 -2.22 -14.27
C TYR A 127 -10.26 -2.10 -15.03
N SER A 128 -10.25 -1.43 -16.19
CA SER A 128 -9.02 -1.15 -16.93
C SER A 128 -8.04 -0.30 -16.13
N GLU A 129 -8.54 0.71 -15.41
CA GLU A 129 -7.74 1.52 -14.50
C GLU A 129 -7.16 0.62 -13.39
N PHE A 130 -7.98 -0.21 -12.73
CA PHE A 130 -7.52 -1.17 -11.73
C PHE A 130 -6.39 -2.10 -12.23
N LEU A 131 -6.53 -2.67 -13.43
CA LEU A 131 -5.50 -3.54 -14.01
C LEU A 131 -4.20 -2.79 -14.36
N THR A 132 -4.30 -1.53 -14.79
CA THR A 132 -3.11 -0.69 -15.04
C THR A 132 -2.40 -0.25 -13.75
N LEU A 133 -3.12 -0.23 -12.61
CA LEU A 133 -2.60 0.13 -11.30
C LEU A 133 -1.94 -1.06 -10.58
N THR A 134 -2.29 -2.30 -10.92
CA THR A 134 -1.52 -3.49 -10.54
C THR A 134 -0.28 -3.58 -11.41
N PRO A 135 0.94 -3.80 -10.87
CA PRO A 135 2.17 -3.88 -11.65
C PRO A 135 1.97 -4.85 -12.81
N HIS A 136 1.91 -4.23 -13.98
CA HIS A 136 1.53 -4.75 -15.29
C HIS A 136 1.85 -6.24 -15.39
N GLN A 137 0.89 -7.16 -15.51
CA GLN A 137 1.07 -8.51 -16.10
C GLN A 137 2.31 -9.37 -15.70
N LEU A 138 3.07 -9.08 -14.63
CA LEU A 138 4.47 -9.49 -14.55
C LEU A 138 4.81 -10.17 -13.21
N GLY A 139 4.33 -11.40 -13.05
CA GLY A 139 5.21 -12.45 -12.52
C GLY A 139 6.15 -13.01 -13.61
N ASN A 140 5.78 -12.87 -14.89
CA ASN A 140 6.54 -13.40 -16.02
C ASN A 140 6.52 -12.43 -17.20
N MET A 141 7.42 -11.46 -17.16
CA MET A 141 8.72 -11.57 -17.83
C MET A 141 9.51 -10.25 -17.67
N PHE A 142 9.89 -9.93 -16.41
CA PHE A 142 11.08 -9.16 -16.02
C PHE A 142 11.31 -7.67 -16.43
N ASN A 143 11.55 -6.83 -15.40
CA ASN A 143 12.38 -5.61 -15.29
C ASN A 143 11.89 -4.22 -15.83
N PRO A 144 12.30 -3.08 -15.21
CA PRO A 144 11.35 -2.11 -14.63
C PRO A 144 11.53 -0.66 -15.14
N SER A 145 10.47 0.15 -15.06
CA SER A 145 10.61 1.59 -14.76
C SER A 145 9.31 2.15 -14.15
N PHE A 146 9.46 2.71 -12.94
CA PHE A 146 8.39 3.20 -12.09
C PHE A 146 7.90 4.60 -12.49
N SER A 147 6.59 4.85 -12.34
CA SER A 147 6.07 6.20 -12.08
C SER A 147 4.78 6.11 -11.26
N SER A 148 4.75 6.93 -10.22
CA SER A 148 3.94 6.86 -9.01
C SER A 148 2.56 7.50 -9.13
N ARG A 149 1.51 6.76 -8.70
CA ARG A 149 0.27 7.19 -8.00
C ARG A 149 -0.76 6.04 -8.04
N SER A 150 -0.69 5.05 -7.13
CA SER A 150 -1.61 3.90 -7.17
C SER A 150 -1.67 3.09 -5.88
N ILE A 151 -2.85 2.57 -5.54
CA ILE A 151 -3.02 1.43 -4.63
C ILE A 151 -2.51 0.18 -5.36
N THR A 152 -1.60 -0.56 -4.73
CA THR A 152 -0.89 -1.70 -5.31
C THR A 152 -1.20 -2.99 -4.54
N PHE A 153 -1.57 -4.06 -5.25
CA PHE A 153 -1.70 -5.41 -4.70
C PHE A 153 -0.50 -6.25 -5.16
N PHE A 154 0.27 -6.82 -4.23
CA PHE A 154 1.34 -7.78 -4.52
C PHE A 154 1.14 -9.09 -3.76
N GLY A 155 1.33 -10.19 -4.48
CA GLY A 155 1.28 -11.54 -3.94
C GLY A 155 2.45 -11.82 -3.02
N THR A 156 2.12 -12.34 -1.85
CA THR A 156 2.99 -12.99 -0.85
C THR A 156 4.13 -12.19 -0.22
N SER A 157 4.43 -10.97 -0.62
CA SER A 157 5.21 -10.00 0.16
C SER A 157 5.14 -8.62 -0.50
N VAL A 158 5.42 -7.58 0.28
CA VAL A 158 5.83 -6.23 -0.17
C VAL A 158 4.74 -5.14 -0.05
N ILE A 159 4.84 -4.44 1.09
CA ILE A 159 4.85 -2.97 1.24
C ILE A 159 5.14 -2.22 -0.06
N MET A 160 4.58 -1.03 -0.28
CA MET A 160 5.27 0.17 -0.86
C MET A 160 4.24 1.05 -1.58
N LEU A 161 4.02 2.27 -1.06
CA LEU A 161 4.60 3.56 -1.51
C LEU A 161 3.69 4.30 -2.49
#